data_AF-E5L9K8-F1
#
_entry.id   AF-E5L9K8-F1
#
_cell.length_a   1.000
_cell.length_b   1.000
_cell.length_c   1.000
_cell.angle_alpha   90.00
_cell.angle_beta   90.00
_cell.angle_gamma   90.00
#
_symmetry.space_group_name_H-M   'P 1'
#
loop_
_entity.id
_entity.type
_entity.pdbx_description
1 polymer ?
#
loop_
_entity_poly.entity_id
_entity_poly.type
_entity_poly.pdbx_seq_one_letter_code
_entity_poly.pdbx_strand_id
1 'polypeptide(L)' 'KNFISQGNYENRTVFESLDIGWQLLRIFPKEMLKRIPASILAEFYPRDSRH' A
#
# COMPACT_ATOMS: atom_id res chain seq x y z
N LYS A 1 -10.37 2.36 7.25
CA LYS A 1 -10.59 1.20 8.15
C LYS A 1 -9.76 -0.01 7.72
N ASN A 2 -9.55 -0.21 6.42
CA ASN A 2 -9.06 -1.46 5.80
C ASN A 2 -7.66 -1.98 6.21
N PHE A 3 -6.75 -1.15 6.72
CA PHE A 3 -5.41 -1.60 7.13
C PHE A 3 -5.36 -2.08 8.58
N ILE A 4 -5.94 -1.32 9.52
CA ILE A 4 -5.90 -1.61 10.97
C ILE A 4 -6.99 -2.58 11.39
N SER A 5 -8.18 -2.52 10.77
CA SER A 5 -9.24 -3.47 11.07
C SER A 5 -8.94 -4.81 10.39
N GLN A 6 -8.45 -5.77 11.16
CA GLN A 6 -8.27 -7.16 10.77
C GLN A 6 -9.27 -8.01 11.56
N GLY A 7 -9.90 -8.99 10.90
CA GLY A 7 -10.84 -9.88 11.59
C GLY A 7 -10.15 -10.77 12.62
N ASN A 8 -10.87 -11.18 13.68
CA ASN A 8 -10.33 -12.04 14.74
C ASN A 8 -9.76 -13.39 14.25
N TYR A 9 -10.15 -13.82 13.05
CA TYR A 9 -9.70 -15.06 12.40
C TYR A 9 -9.01 -14.82 11.05
N GLU A 10 -8.73 -13.57 10.71
CA GLU A 10 -8.00 -13.24 9.50
C GLU A 10 -6.52 -13.37 9.80
N ASN A 11 -5.82 -14.24 9.06
CA ASN A 11 -4.37 -14.37 9.16
C ASN A 11 -3.74 -13.78 7.90
N ARG A 12 -3.40 -12.49 7.97
CA ARG A 12 -2.82 -11.76 6.86
C ARG A 12 -1.31 -11.95 6.83
N THR A 13 -0.77 -12.32 5.68
CA THR A 13 0.67 -12.36 5.45
C THR A 13 1.25 -10.94 5.43
N VAL A 14 2.57 -10.84 5.61
CA VAL A 14 3.28 -9.55 5.51
C VAL A 14 3.07 -8.92 4.13
N PHE A 15 3.06 -9.72 3.06
CA PHE A 15 2.87 -9.24 1.69
C PHE A 15 1.46 -8.66 1.45
N GLU A 16 0.42 -9.34 1.92
CA GLU A 16 -0.96 -8.83 1.84
C GLU A 16 -1.13 -7.54 2.64
N SER A 17 -0.46 -7.44 3.80
CA SER A 17 -0.46 -6.22 4.62
C SER A 17 0.18 -5.06 3.86
N LEU A 18 1.34 -5.30 3.25
CA LEU A 18 2.03 -4.30 2.43
C LEU A 18 1.19 -3.85 1.23
N ASP A 19 0.52 -4.78 0.55
CA ASP A 19 -0.36 -4.45 -0.58
C ASP A 19 -1.52 -3.53 -0.17
N ILE A 20 -2.16 -3.79 0.97
CA ILE A 20 -3.24 -2.94 1.50
C ILE A 20 -2.70 -1.57 1.94
N GLY A 21 -1.48 -1.54 2.51
CA GLY A 21 -0.78 -0.29 2.80
C GLY A 21 -0.56 0.53 1.54
N TRP A 22 -0.06 -0.09 0.46
CA TRP A 22 0.15 0.57 -0.82
C TRP A 22 -1.14 1.03 -1.49
N GLN A 23 -2.23 0.28 -1.38
CA GLN A 23 -3.56 0.72 -1.86
C GLN A 23 -3.99 2.04 -1.19
N LEU A 24 -3.77 2.18 0.12
CA LEU A 24 -4.07 3.43 0.84
C LEU A 24 -3.13 4.57 0.44
N LEU A 25 -1.84 4.29 0.28
CA LEU A 25 -0.84 5.30 -0.09
C LEU A 25 -1.08 5.89 -1.48
N ARG A 26 -1.63 5.11 -2.42
CA ARG A 26 -1.97 5.55 -3.79
C ARG A 26 -3.14 6.55 -3.87
N ILE A 27 -3.91 6.70 -2.80
CA ILE A 27 -4.97 7.73 -2.71
C ILE A 27 -4.35 9.13 -2.67
N PHE A 28 -3.13 9.24 -2.13
CA PHE A 28 -2.39 10.50 -2.04
C PHE A 28 -1.48 10.69 -3.26
N PRO A 29 -1.22 11.94 -3.69
CA PRO A 29 -0.22 12.23 -4.71
C PRO A 29 1.17 11.71 -4.34
N LYS A 30 1.90 11.15 -5.32
CA LYS A 30 3.27 10.63 -5.15
C LYS A 30 4.23 11.62 -4.49
N GLU A 31 4.04 12.92 -4.73
CA GLU A 31 4.86 14.02 -4.22
C GLU A 31 4.73 14.20 -2.69
N MET A 32 3.64 13.72 -2.09
CA MET A 32 3.43 13.75 -0.65
C MET A 32 4.14 12.60 0.07
N LEU A 33 4.58 11.57 -0.65
CA LEU A 33 5.22 10.36 -0.09
C LEU A 33 6.74 10.54 0.14
N LYS A 34 7.12 11.65 0.78
CA LYS A 34 8.53 12.08 0.95
C LYS A 34 9.39 11.16 1.83
N ARG A 35 8.76 10.25 2.60
CA ARG A 35 9.46 9.33 3.51
C ARG A 35 9.82 7.99 2.86
N ILE A 36 9.33 7.72 1.65
CA ILE A 36 9.60 6.48 0.93
C ILE A 36 10.73 6.73 -0.07
N PRO A 37 11.79 5.91 -0.10
CA PRO A 37 12.85 6.04 -1.08
C PRO A 37 12.33 6.01 -2.52
N ALA A 38 12.91 6.83 -3.39
CA ALA A 38 12.45 6.96 -4.78
C ALA A 38 12.51 5.63 -5.58
N SER A 39 13.49 4.77 -5.29
CA SER A 39 13.61 3.44 -5.91
C SER A 39 12.41 2.55 -5.60
N ILE A 40 12.04 2.45 -4.32
CA ILE A 40 10.88 1.69 -3.85
C ILE A 40 9.58 2.32 -4.37
N LEU A 41 9.48 3.64 -4.35
CA LEU A 41 8.30 4.33 -4.85
C LEU A 41 8.09 4.06 -6.35
N ALA A 42 9.17 4.10 -7.16
CA ALA A 42 9.09 3.81 -8.58
C ALA A 42 8.65 2.37 -8.90
N GLU A 43 9.00 1.41 -8.05
CA GLU A 43 8.65 0.00 -8.24
C GLU A 43 7.22 -0.33 -7.79
N PHE A 44 6.78 0.18 -6.64
CA PHE A 44 5.53 -0.25 -5.98
C PHE A 44 4.38 0.75 -6.08
N TYR A 45 4.65 2.03 -6.41
CA TYR A 45 3.59 3.03 -6.62
C TYR A 45 2.81 2.85 -7.93
N PRO A 46 3.42 2.61 -9.10
CA PRO A 46 2.72 2.63 -10.39
C PRO A 46 1.93 1.35 -10.72
N ARG A 47 1.29 0.67 -9.76
CA ARG A 47 0.33 -0.39 -10.13
C ARG A 47 -0.90 0.25 -10.74
N ASP A 48 -0.86 0.30 -12.05
CA ASP A 48 -1.93 0.51 -13.01
C ASP A 48 -3.22 -0.12 -12.45
N SER A 49 -4.19 0.73 -12.12
CA SER A 49 -5.57 0.32 -11.83
C SER A 49 -6.22 -0.16 -13.12
N ARG A 50 -5.74 -1.27 -13.68
CA ARG A 50 -6.39 -2.02 -14.76
C ARG A 50 -6.93 -3.32 -14.17
N HIS A 51 -8.05 -3.21 -13.46
CA HIS A 51 -9.15 -4.15 -13.47
C HIS A 51 -10.42 -3.46 -12.97
#